data_AF-N1RVY6-F1
#
_entry.id   AF-N1RVY6-F1
#
_cell.length_a   1.000
_cell.length_b   1.000
_cell.length_c   1.000
_cell.angle_alpha   90.00
_cell.angle_beta   90.00
_cell.angle_gamma   90.00
#
_symmetry.space_group_name_H-M   'P 1'
#
loop_
_entity.id
_entity.type
_entity.pdbx_description
1 polymer ?
#
loop_
_entity_poly.entity_id
_entity_poly.type
_entity_poly.pdbx_seq_one_letter_code
_entity_poly.pdbx_strand_id
1 'polypeptide(L)'
;MTPCGHLFCLECIQKHHRTRQCCPLDRRRLQANRIRLAKGVMDEVGGLYVLCPNSKLGCTREMRRDCLVQHLLSCYYAANTIPARCKSQINTDVP
;
A
#
# COMPACT_ATOMS: atom_id res chain seq x y z
N MET A 1 9.49 13.14 -4.39
CA MET A 1 10.42 14.12 -3.84
C MET A 1 10.11 15.49 -4.40
N THR A 2 9.91 16.46 -3.52
CA THR A 2 9.68 17.86 -3.88
C THR A 2 11.02 18.57 -4.13
N PRO A 3 11.03 19.75 -4.78
CA PRO A 3 12.26 20.53 -4.98
C PRO A 3 12.93 20.97 -3.67
N CYS A 4 12.18 21.07 -2.57
CA CYS A 4 12.72 21.36 -1.26
C CYS A 4 13.27 20.13 -0.52
N GLY A 5 13.35 18.97 -1.17
CA GLY A 5 13.97 17.75 -0.62
C GLY A 5 13.03 16.86 0.18
N HIS A 6 11.78 17.28 0.42
CA HIS A 6 10.84 16.50 1.21
C HIS A 6 10.19 15.34 0.42
N LEU A 7 9.86 14.26 1.13
CA LEU A 7 9.30 13.03 0.59
C LEU A 7 7.86 12.86 1.07
N PHE A 8 7.00 12.44 0.15
CA PHE A 8 5.58 12.20 0.40
C PHE A 8 5.12 11.05 -0.49
N CYS A 9 4.06 10.37 -0.06
CA CYS A 9 3.32 9.48 -0.95
C CYS A 9 2.68 10.29 -2.10
N LEU A 10 2.56 9.69 -3.30
CA LEU A 10 2.07 10.39 -4.49
C LEU A 10 0.65 10.94 -4.27
N GLU A 11 -0.23 10.11 -3.75
CA GLU A 11 -1.62 10.49 -3.46
C GLU A 11 -1.70 11.63 -2.44
N CYS A 12 -0.88 11.55 -1.39
CA CYS A 12 -0.80 12.53 -0.31
C CYS A 12 -0.44 13.93 -0.84
N ILE A 13 0.63 14.00 -1.64
CA ILE A 13 1.10 15.29 -2.17
C ILE A 13 0.17 15.84 -3.25
N GLN A 14 -0.44 14.99 -4.08
CA GLN A 14 -1.45 15.40 -5.05
C GLN A 14 -2.70 15.96 -4.36
N LYS A 15 -3.20 15.28 -3.32
CA LYS A 15 -4.34 15.75 -2.53
C LYS A 15 -4.06 17.10 -1.88
N HIS A 16 -2.86 17.29 -1.31
CA HIS A 16 -2.45 18.58 -0.76
C HIS A 16 -2.37 19.67 -1.83
N HIS A 17 -1.76 19.37 -2.98
CA HIS A 17 -1.56 20.34 -4.06
C HIS A 17 -2.87 20.90 -4.62
N ARG A 18 -3.98 20.12 -4.57
CA ARG A 18 -5.31 20.59 -4.97
C ARG A 18 -5.82 21.76 -4.13
N THR A 19 -5.40 21.86 -2.87
CA THR A 19 -5.84 22.94 -1.96
C THR A 19 -4.74 23.97 -1.73
N ARG A 20 -3.47 23.58 -1.73
CA ARG A 20 -2.32 24.45 -1.48
C ARG A 20 -1.13 24.09 -2.36
N GLN A 21 -0.64 25.04 -3.14
CA GLN A 21 0.53 24.88 -4.02
C GLN A 21 1.85 25.14 -3.29
N CYS A 22 2.01 24.55 -2.11
CA CYS A 22 3.22 24.63 -1.31
C CYS A 22 3.56 23.29 -0.67
N CYS A 23 4.80 23.16 -0.20
CA CYS A 23 5.21 22.01 0.58
C CYS A 23 4.50 22.03 1.95
N PRO A 24 3.94 20.90 2.41
CA PRO A 24 3.30 20.79 3.72
C PRO A 24 4.22 21.11 4.92
N LEU A 25 5.53 20.91 4.76
CA LEU A 25 6.50 20.98 5.87
C LEU A 25 7.13 22.36 6.03
N ASP A 26 7.50 23.01 4.92
CA ASP A 26 8.25 24.28 4.94
C ASP A 26 7.56 25.42 4.17
N ARG A 27 6.36 25.16 3.62
CA ARG A 27 5.54 26.11 2.84
C ARG A 27 6.23 26.68 1.60
N ARG A 28 7.36 26.11 1.15
CA ARG A 28 8.01 26.53 -0.10
C ARG A 28 7.10 26.23 -1.28
N ARG A 29 7.06 27.13 -2.27
CA ARG A 29 6.22 26.99 -3.46
C ARG A 29 6.51 25.65 -4.15
N LEU A 30 5.45 24.94 -4.51
CA LEU A 30 5.52 23.62 -5.10
C LEU A 30 4.84 23.63 -6.46
N GLN A 31 5.55 23.17 -7.50
CA GLN A 31 5.01 22.99 -8.84
C GLN A 31 4.93 21.49 -9.14
N ALA A 32 3.77 21.01 -9.57
CA ALA A 32 3.53 19.58 -9.80
C ALA A 32 4.53 18.94 -10.79
N ASN A 33 4.91 19.66 -11.85
CA ASN A 33 5.89 19.21 -12.84
C ASN A 33 7.34 19.10 -12.31
N ARG A 34 7.62 19.65 -11.13
CA ARG A 34 8.94 19.57 -10.47
C ARG A 34 9.01 18.45 -9.42
N ILE A 35 7.94 17.70 -9.21
CA ILE A 35 7.93 16.53 -8.31
C ILE A 35 8.56 15.35 -9.04
N ARG A 36 9.53 14.69 -8.41
CA ARG A 36 10.24 13.53 -8.98
C ARG A 36 9.99 12.27 -8.15
N LEU A 37 9.99 11.10 -8.80
CA LEU A 37 9.99 9.82 -8.10
C LEU A 37 11.34 9.62 -7.39
N ALA A 38 11.32 9.20 -6.13
CA ALA A 38 12.51 8.88 -5.35
C ALA A 38 12.76 7.36 -5.39
N LYS A 39 13.31 6.85 -6.49
CA LYS A 39 13.47 5.40 -6.71
C LYS A 39 14.22 4.70 -5.58
N GLY A 40 15.37 5.22 -5.16
CA GLY A 40 16.14 4.62 -4.06
C GLY A 40 15.35 4.52 -2.75
N VAL A 41 14.52 5.52 -2.42
CA VAL A 41 13.65 5.45 -1.23
C VAL A 41 12.56 4.39 -1.40
N MET A 42 12.04 4.18 -2.61
CA MET A 42 11.03 3.14 -2.86
C MET A 42 11.62 1.73 -2.66
N ASP A 43 12.87 1.51 -3.05
CA ASP A 43 13.58 0.25 -2.84
C ASP A 43 13.77 -0.02 -1.34
N GLU A 44 14.22 0.99 -0.57
CA GLU A 44 14.35 0.90 0.89
C GLU A 44 13.01 0.59 1.57
N VAL A 45 11.94 1.30 1.18
CA VAL A 45 10.59 1.05 1.71
C VAL A 45 10.07 -0.32 1.28
N GLY A 46 10.46 -0.84 0.11
CA GLY A 46 10.18 -2.20 -0.36
C GLY A 46 10.89 -3.28 0.45
N GLY A 47 12.12 -2.99 0.91
CA GLY A 47 12.96 -3.89 1.71
C GLY A 47 12.53 -4.05 3.17
N LEU A 48 11.61 -3.23 3.68
CA LEU A 48 11.09 -3.35 5.05
C LEU A 48 10.44 -4.72 5.25
N TYR A 49 10.83 -5.43 6.30
CA TYR A 49 10.16 -6.66 6.72
C TYR A 49 8.82 -6.34 7.39
N VAL A 50 7.77 -7.03 6.96
CA VAL A 50 6.41 -6.86 7.43
C VAL A 50 5.76 -8.22 7.69
N LEU A 51 4.87 -8.26 8.67
CA LEU A 51 3.99 -9.41 8.90
C LEU A 51 2.87 -9.43 7.85
N CYS A 52 2.45 -10.63 7.48
CA CYS A 52 1.24 -10.82 6.68
C CYS A 52 0.04 -10.12 7.34
N PRO A 53 -0.82 -9.38 6.60
CA PRO A 53 -2.03 -8.79 7.14
C PRO A 53 -3.03 -9.83 7.67
N ASN A 54 -2.93 -11.09 7.23
CA ASN A 54 -3.71 -12.21 7.75
C ASN A 54 -3.08 -12.86 9.00
N SER A 55 -2.14 -12.19 9.69
CA SER A 55 -1.52 -12.71 10.91
C SER A 55 -2.52 -12.99 12.02
N LYS A 56 -3.55 -12.16 12.14
CA LYS A 56 -4.69 -12.38 13.06
C LYS A 56 -5.50 -13.63 12.74
N LEU A 57 -5.45 -14.11 11.49
CA LEU A 57 -6.11 -15.35 11.07
C LEU A 57 -5.20 -16.58 11.25
N GLY A 58 -3.92 -16.38 11.60
CA GLY A 58 -2.95 -17.44 11.82
C GLY A 58 -1.75 -17.43 10.86
N CYS A 59 -1.68 -16.50 9.89
CA CYS A 59 -0.52 -16.45 8.99
C CYS A 59 0.71 -15.89 9.71
N THR A 60 1.72 -16.72 9.96
CA THR A 60 2.95 -16.32 10.67
C THR A 60 4.05 -15.78 9.76
N ARG A 61 3.81 -15.66 8.44
CA ARG A 61 4.86 -15.25 7.51
C ARG A 61 5.25 -13.78 7.71
N GLU A 62 6.55 -13.58 7.86
CA GLU A 62 7.24 -12.30 7.75
C GLU A 62 8.04 -12.27 6.44
N MET A 63 8.03 -11.14 5.74
CA MET A 63 8.73 -10.99 4.46
C MET A 63 8.98 -9.52 4.13
N ARG A 64 9.84 -9.25 3.15
CA ARG A 64 9.96 -7.92 2.55
C ARG A 64 8.61 -7.43 2.02
N ARG A 65 8.33 -6.14 2.21
CA ARG A 65 7.08 -5.50 1.81
C ARG A 65 6.79 -5.67 0.32
N ASP A 66 7.81 -5.64 -0.53
CA ASP A 66 7.66 -5.86 -1.97
C ASP A 66 7.24 -7.29 -2.36
N CYS A 67 7.50 -8.28 -1.50
CA CYS A 67 7.08 -9.67 -1.69
C CYS A 67 5.63 -9.91 -1.21
N LEU A 68 5.02 -8.94 -0.53
CA LEU A 68 3.71 -9.11 0.11
C LEU A 68 2.60 -9.42 -0.90
N VAL A 69 2.57 -8.72 -2.04
CA VAL A 69 1.55 -8.93 -3.07
C VAL A 69 1.59 -10.36 -3.59
N GLN A 70 2.79 -10.87 -3.88
CA GLN A 70 2.97 -12.24 -4.34
C GLN A 70 2.52 -13.26 -3.29
N HIS A 71 2.83 -13.02 -2.00
CA HIS A 71 2.36 -13.87 -0.93
C HIS A 71 0.84 -13.91 -0.81
N LEU A 72 0.16 -12.75 -0.94
CA LEU A 72 -1.29 -12.66 -0.78
C LEU A 72 -2.05 -13.49 -1.83
N LEU A 73 -1.50 -13.65 -3.04
CA LEU A 73 -2.08 -14.49 -4.08
C LEU A 73 -2.17 -15.98 -3.69
N SER A 74 -1.30 -16.45 -2.81
CA SER A 74 -1.21 -17.85 -2.38
C SER A 74 -1.31 -18.01 -0.86
N CYS A 75 -1.77 -16.97 -0.15
CA CYS A 75 -1.87 -17.01 1.28
C CYS A 75 -3.05 -17.90 1.67
N TYR A 76 -2.77 -19.01 2.36
CA TYR A 76 -3.80 -19.94 2.84
C TYR A 76 -4.92 -19.23 3.62
N TYR A 77 -4.55 -18.18 4.36
CA TYR A 77 -5.47 -17.40 5.19
C TYR A 77 -6.20 -16.26 4.44
N ALA A 78 -5.97 -16.06 3.14
CA ALA A 78 -6.64 -15.01 2.34
C ALA A 78 -8.06 -15.38 1.91
N ALA A 79 -8.42 -16.67 1.90
CA ALA A 79 -9.74 -17.14 1.43
C ALA A 79 -10.93 -16.68 2.31
N ASN A 80 -10.69 -16.02 3.44
CA ASN A 80 -11.71 -15.64 4.42
C ASN A 80 -12.16 -14.17 4.36
N THR A 81 -11.68 -13.36 3.40
CA THR A 81 -12.02 -11.93 3.30
C THR A 81 -13.10 -11.58 2.27
N ILE A 82 -13.84 -12.54 1.72
CA ILE A 82 -15.04 -12.23 0.93
C ILE A 82 -16.16 -11.79 1.91
N PRO A 83 -16.68 -10.55 1.82
CA PRO A 83 -17.83 -10.15 2.63
C PRO A 83 -18.99 -11.12 2.37
N ALA A 84 -19.65 -11.59 3.43
CA ALA A 84 -20.76 -12.55 3.40
C ALA A 84 -22.02 -12.10 2.62
N ARG A 85 -21.94 -11.07 1.78
CA ARG A 85 -23.06 -10.55 0.96
C ARG A 85 -23.21 -11.23 -0.40
N CYS A 86 -22.25 -12.03 -0.86
CA CYS A 86 -22.35 -12.72 -2.15
C CYS A 86 -22.09 -14.23 -2.03
N LYS A 87 -22.79 -14.91 -1.10
CA LYS A 87 -22.95 -16.37 -1.15
C LYS A 87 -24.39 -16.68 -1.55
N SER A 88 -24.74 -16.38 -2.80
CA SER A 88 -25.90 -17.00 -3.42
C SER A 88 -25.61 -18.49 -3.53
N GLN A 89 -26.29 -19.25 -2.66
CA GLN A 89 -26.60 -20.69 -2.74
C GLN A 89 -25.84 -21.45 -3.82
N ILE A 90 -24.70 -22.03 -3.45
CA ILE A 90 -24.24 -23.27 -4.07
C ILE A 90 -24.68 -24.39 -3.14
N ASN A 91 -25.66 -25.15 -3.63
CA ASN A 91 -26.22 -26.34 -3.02
C ASN A 91 -25.08 -27.26 -2.57
N THR A 92 -25.11 -27.68 -1.32
CA THR A 92 -24.32 -28.81 -0.86
C THR A 92 -25.11 -30.05 -1.22
N ASP A 93 -24.67 -30.75 -2.24
CA ASP A 93 -25.04 -32.13 -2.46
C ASP A 93 -23.80 -32.94 -2.83
N VAL A 94 -23.78 -34.13 -2.24
CA VAL A 94 -22.90 -35.29 -2.47
C VAL A 94 -21.68 -35.42 -1.55
N PRO A 95 -21.46 -36.61 -0.93
CA PRO A 95 -22.37 -37.69 -0.52
C PRO A 95 -22.55 -37.81 1.01
#